data_AF-K9HDB2-F1
#
_entry.id   AF-K9HDB2-F1
#
_cell.length_a   1.000
_cell.length_b   1.000
_cell.length_c   1.000
_cell.angle_alpha   90.00
_cell.angle_beta   90.00
_cell.angle_gamma   90.00
#
_symmetry.space_group_name_H-M   'P 1'
#
loop_
_entity.id
_entity.type
_entity.pdbx_description
1 polymer ?
#
loop_
_entity_poly.entity_id
_entity_poly.type
_entity_poly.pdbx_seq_one_letter_code
_entity_poly.pdbx_strand_id
1 'polypeptide(L)'
;MKISGPGPGGGQRRTDKTSKDKSADFARALRRFSAEAKDDAGAQGARASDAPSQVGGLEALLAAQMVDGVDATGDEAGRRKRQAAMLQRGEDILDRLEELRVGLLLGHVPKDRLSGLARLVREQREDAQDPQLAALLDEIELRAEVELAKLERG
;
A
#
# COMPACT_ATOMS: atom_id res chain seq x y z
N MET A 1 51.58 -0.45 -35.83
CA MET A 1 51.58 -0.64 -34.37
C MET A 1 50.73 -1.86 -34.06
N LYS A 2 51.29 -2.87 -33.37
CA LYS A 2 50.59 -4.10 -32.99
C LYS A 2 49.89 -3.86 -31.66
N ILE A 3 48.55 -3.91 -31.61
CA ILE A 3 47.81 -3.85 -30.35
C ILE A 3 47.67 -5.26 -29.79
N SER A 4 48.20 -5.46 -28.59
CA SER A 4 48.17 -6.69 -27.83
C SER A 4 46.77 -6.93 -27.27
N GLY A 5 46.24 -8.14 -27.45
CA GLY A 5 45.04 -8.58 -26.73
C GLY A 5 45.35 -8.88 -25.26
N PRO A 6 44.42 -8.66 -24.32
CA PRO A 6 44.59 -9.09 -22.94
C PRO A 6 44.29 -10.60 -22.79
N GLY A 7 45.26 -11.32 -22.23
CA GLY A 7 45.14 -12.73 -21.81
C GLY A 7 44.39 -12.91 -20.48
N PRO A 8 44.19 -14.17 -20.04
CA PRO A 8 43.12 -14.54 -19.11
C PRO A 8 43.52 -14.55 -17.63
N GLY A 9 42.55 -14.30 -16.76
CA GLY A 9 42.45 -14.91 -15.42
C GLY A 9 43.20 -14.24 -14.26
N GLY A 10 42.44 -13.55 -13.39
CA GLY A 10 42.88 -13.16 -12.05
C GLY A 10 41.67 -12.93 -11.14
N GLY A 11 41.49 -13.77 -10.12
CA GLY A 11 40.24 -14.00 -9.42
C GLY A 11 39.63 -12.83 -8.64
N GLN A 12 38.30 -12.79 -8.60
CA GLN A 12 37.52 -11.93 -7.71
C GLN A 12 37.75 -12.34 -6.25
N ARG A 13 38.37 -11.44 -5.48
CA ARG A 13 38.35 -11.48 -4.01
C ARG A 13 36.90 -11.37 -3.54
N ARG A 14 36.38 -12.43 -2.92
CA ARG A 14 35.10 -12.41 -2.19
C ARG A 14 35.26 -11.48 -0.99
N THR A 15 34.41 -10.46 -0.91
CA THR A 15 34.27 -9.63 0.29
C THR A 15 33.53 -10.44 1.36
N ASP A 16 34.14 -10.57 2.53
CA ASP A 16 33.63 -11.34 3.65
C ASP A 16 32.27 -10.84 4.17
N LYS A 17 31.44 -11.79 4.61
CA LYS A 17 30.11 -11.60 5.18
C LYS A 17 30.16 -10.79 6.49
N THR A 18 29.82 -9.51 6.46
CA THR A 18 29.53 -8.69 7.67
C THR A 18 28.07 -8.82 8.15
N SER A 19 27.37 -9.93 7.85
CA SER A 19 25.97 -10.11 8.23
C SER A 19 25.76 -10.86 9.56
N LYS A 20 26.80 -11.51 10.10
CA LYS A 20 26.67 -12.34 11.31
C LYS A 20 26.58 -11.51 12.59
N ASP A 21 27.23 -10.35 12.63
CA ASP A 21 27.23 -9.48 13.82
C ASP A 21 25.90 -8.71 13.98
N LYS A 22 25.30 -8.26 12.87
CA LYS A 22 23.98 -7.58 12.91
C LYS A 22 22.84 -8.49 13.38
N SER A 23 22.90 -9.78 13.02
CA SER A 23 21.94 -10.78 13.49
C SER A 23 22.11 -11.07 14.98
N ALA A 24 23.36 -11.10 15.47
CA ALA A 24 23.66 -11.27 16.89
C ALA A 24 23.22 -10.04 17.72
N ASP A 25 23.41 -8.83 17.18
CA ASP A 25 22.97 -7.58 17.83
C ASP A 25 21.44 -7.47 17.87
N PHE A 26 20.75 -7.84 16.78
CA PHE A 26 19.29 -7.94 16.77
C PHE A 26 18.78 -8.98 17.78
N ALA A 27 19.43 -10.15 17.84
CA ALA A 27 19.08 -11.19 18.82
C ALA A 27 19.37 -10.76 20.27
N ARG A 28 20.29 -9.81 20.51
CA ARG A 28 20.49 -9.18 21.82
C ARG A 28 19.40 -8.16 22.12
N ALA A 29 19.03 -7.32 21.15
CA ALA A 29 17.96 -6.33 21.29
C ALA A 29 16.62 -7.00 21.61
N LEU A 30 16.28 -8.10 20.92
CA LEU A 30 15.06 -8.86 21.15
C LEU A 30 15.04 -9.51 22.54
N ARG A 31 16.19 -10.01 23.01
CA ARG A 31 16.33 -10.62 24.34
C ARG A 31 16.21 -9.60 25.46
N ARG A 32 16.71 -8.38 25.24
CA ARG A 32 16.56 -7.24 26.15
C ARG A 32 15.10 -6.80 26.22
N PHE A 33 14.43 -6.63 25.08
CA PHE A 33 13.00 -6.29 25.04
C PHE A 33 12.14 -7.35 25.75
N SER A 34 12.43 -8.64 25.54
CA SER A 34 11.73 -9.71 26.23
C SER A 34 12.03 -9.80 27.73
N ALA A 35 13.18 -9.30 28.20
CA ALA A 35 13.49 -9.21 29.62
C ALA A 35 12.77 -8.02 30.26
N GLU A 36 12.77 -6.86 29.59
CA GLU A 36 12.03 -5.67 30.04
C GLU A 36 10.51 -5.93 30.12
N ALA A 37 9.96 -6.66 29.15
CA ALA A 37 8.55 -7.08 29.15
C ALA A 37 8.20 -8.08 30.28
N LYS A 38 9.19 -8.79 30.84
CA LYS A 38 9.00 -9.65 32.00
C LYS A 38 9.04 -8.89 33.32
N ASP A 39 9.78 -7.78 33.37
CA ASP A 39 9.85 -6.92 34.56
C ASP A 39 8.58 -6.06 34.71
N ASP A 40 7.95 -5.64 33.60
CA ASP A 40 6.67 -4.90 33.63
C ASP A 40 5.45 -5.79 33.95
N ALA A 41 5.57 -7.11 33.76
CA ALA A 41 4.55 -8.10 34.16
C ALA A 41 4.75 -8.62 35.61
N GLY A 42 5.64 -8.00 36.40
CA GLY A 42 6.06 -8.43 37.73
C GLY A 42 5.24 -7.89 38.91
N ALA A 43 4.07 -7.28 38.68
CA ALA A 43 3.19 -6.79 39.74
C ALA A 43 1.82 -7.49 39.71
N GLN A 44 1.80 -8.83 39.75
CA GLN A 44 0.70 -9.62 40.33
C GLN A 44 0.99 -11.13 40.31
N GLY A 45 0.98 -11.74 41.51
CA GLY A 45 0.45 -13.09 41.68
C GLY A 45 1.32 -14.28 41.31
N ALA A 46 2.10 -14.74 42.31
CA ALA A 46 2.09 -16.11 42.82
C ALA A 46 2.37 -17.31 41.87
N ARG A 47 3.39 -18.07 42.33
CA ARG A 47 3.63 -19.52 42.18
C ARG A 47 4.34 -20.00 40.91
N ALA A 48 5.61 -20.31 41.14
CA ALA A 48 6.40 -21.22 40.34
C ALA A 48 5.64 -22.52 40.05
N SER A 49 5.51 -22.85 38.77
CA SER A 49 5.42 -24.22 38.30
C SER A 49 6.37 -24.38 37.12
N ASP A 50 7.29 -25.32 37.31
CA ASP A 50 8.29 -25.80 36.39
C ASP A 50 7.60 -26.71 35.35
N ALA A 51 7.54 -26.29 34.08
CA ALA A 51 7.18 -27.08 32.90
C ALA A 51 7.29 -26.22 31.60
N PRO A 52 7.53 -26.81 30.42
CA PRO A 52 8.49 -26.29 29.45
C PRO A 52 7.95 -25.16 28.57
N SER A 53 8.87 -24.24 28.25
CA SER A 53 8.79 -23.10 27.32
C SER A 53 8.47 -23.45 25.85
N GLN A 54 7.94 -24.64 25.56
CA GLN A 54 7.62 -25.08 24.21
C GLN A 54 6.27 -24.59 23.70
N VAL A 55 5.27 -24.40 24.59
CA VAL A 55 3.93 -23.93 24.19
C VAL A 55 3.94 -22.44 23.83
N GLY A 56 4.69 -21.61 24.56
CA GLY A 56 4.83 -20.18 24.25
C GLY A 56 5.58 -19.91 22.93
N GLY A 57 6.50 -20.81 22.54
CA GLY A 57 7.18 -20.73 21.23
C GLY A 57 6.26 -21.12 20.07
N LEU A 58 5.33 -22.06 20.29
CA LEU A 58 4.33 -22.45 19.30
C LEU A 58 3.25 -21.38 19.12
N GLU A 59 2.77 -20.78 20.21
CA GLU A 59 1.87 -19.61 20.19
C GLU A 59 2.52 -18.42 19.48
N ALA A 60 3.81 -18.16 19.70
CA ALA A 60 4.55 -17.12 18.98
C ALA A 60 4.75 -17.44 17.49
N LEU A 61 4.96 -18.71 17.14
CA LEU A 61 5.02 -19.15 15.74
C LEU A 61 3.65 -19.13 15.07
N LEU A 62 2.57 -19.49 15.77
CA LEU A 62 1.18 -19.38 15.31
C LEU A 62 0.77 -17.92 15.17
N ALA A 63 1.16 -17.04 16.10
CA ALA A 63 0.94 -15.60 16.00
C ALA A 63 1.73 -14.98 14.85
N ALA A 64 3.00 -15.37 14.66
CA ALA A 64 3.79 -14.95 13.50
C ALA A 64 3.20 -15.49 12.19
N GLN A 65 2.72 -16.73 12.16
CA GLN A 65 2.02 -17.33 11.02
C GLN A 65 0.61 -16.79 10.81
N MET A 66 -0.05 -16.22 11.81
CA MET A 66 -1.32 -15.52 11.64
C MET A 66 -1.09 -14.11 11.08
N VAL A 67 0.03 -13.47 11.42
CA VAL A 67 0.45 -12.18 10.82
C VAL A 67 0.92 -12.37 9.36
N ASP A 68 1.63 -13.45 9.04
CA ASP A 68 2.04 -13.76 7.65
C ASP A 68 0.94 -14.52 6.86
N GLY A 69 0.10 -15.33 7.52
CA GLY A 69 -0.82 -16.29 6.90
C GLY A 69 -2.19 -15.73 6.54
N VAL A 70 -2.53 -14.52 6.95
CA VAL A 70 -3.72 -13.82 6.43
C VAL A 70 -3.50 -13.31 5.00
N ASP A 71 -2.24 -13.19 4.52
CA ASP A 71 -1.96 -12.56 3.22
C ASP A 71 -0.91 -13.24 2.31
N ALA A 72 -0.20 -14.28 2.76
CA ALA A 72 1.00 -14.75 2.04
C ALA A 72 0.80 -15.76 0.89
N THR A 73 -0.38 -16.37 0.65
CA THR A 73 -0.47 -17.42 -0.40
C THR A 73 -1.71 -17.44 -1.32
N GLY A 74 -2.67 -16.51 -1.17
CA GLY A 74 -3.95 -16.60 -1.89
C GLY A 74 -4.31 -15.50 -2.88
N ASP A 75 -3.88 -14.25 -2.66
CA ASP A 75 -4.62 -13.11 -3.23
C ASP A 75 -3.78 -12.14 -4.08
N GLU A 76 -2.58 -12.52 -4.54
CA GLU A 76 -1.82 -11.68 -5.48
C GLU A 76 -2.62 -11.36 -6.76
N ALA A 77 -3.33 -12.36 -7.28
CA ALA A 77 -4.20 -12.18 -8.44
C ALA A 77 -5.40 -11.27 -8.13
N GLY A 78 -6.00 -11.37 -6.94
CA GLY A 78 -7.11 -10.50 -6.53
C GLY A 78 -6.66 -9.07 -6.27
N ARG A 79 -5.52 -8.87 -5.60
CA ARG A 79 -4.89 -7.55 -5.42
C ARG A 79 -4.60 -6.87 -6.75
N ARG A 80 -3.99 -7.59 -7.71
CA ARG A 80 -3.75 -7.06 -9.06
C ARG A 80 -5.03 -6.70 -9.80
N LYS A 81 -6.08 -7.52 -9.69
CA LYS A 81 -7.39 -7.24 -10.31
C LYS A 81 -8.05 -5.99 -9.70
N ARG A 82 -8.05 -5.85 -8.37
CA ARG A 82 -8.57 -4.67 -7.67
C ARG A 82 -7.81 -3.40 -8.06
N GLN A 83 -6.47 -3.50 -8.12
CA GLN A 83 -5.63 -2.39 -8.56
C GLN A 83 -5.93 -2.01 -10.02
N ALA A 84 -5.99 -2.97 -10.93
CA ALA A 84 -6.34 -2.72 -12.33
C ALA A 84 -7.72 -2.06 -12.48
N ALA A 85 -8.71 -2.52 -11.72
CA ALA A 85 -10.05 -1.91 -11.72
C ALA A 85 -10.01 -0.47 -11.22
N MET A 86 -9.25 -0.17 -10.15
CA MET A 86 -9.08 1.20 -9.65
C MET A 86 -8.40 2.11 -10.68
N LEU A 87 -7.37 1.63 -11.38
CA LEU A 87 -6.71 2.40 -12.44
C LEU A 87 -7.68 2.68 -13.59
N GLN A 88 -8.39 1.66 -14.06
CA GLN A 88 -9.37 1.80 -15.14
C GLN A 88 -10.46 2.83 -14.80
N ARG A 89 -10.99 2.78 -13.57
CA ARG A 89 -11.95 3.78 -13.08
C ARG A 89 -11.37 5.20 -13.07
N GLY A 90 -10.09 5.33 -12.72
CA GLY A 90 -9.38 6.61 -12.77
C GLY A 90 -9.22 7.12 -14.20
N GLU A 91 -8.86 6.25 -15.14
CA GLU A 91 -8.77 6.57 -16.58
C GLU A 91 -10.13 7.04 -17.12
N ASP A 92 -11.22 6.35 -16.76
CA ASP A 92 -12.58 6.75 -17.19
C ASP A 92 -12.96 8.17 -16.71
N ILE A 93 -12.55 8.57 -15.50
CA ILE A 93 -12.75 9.95 -14.99
C ILE A 93 -11.95 10.94 -15.83
N LEU A 94 -10.67 10.63 -16.07
CA LEU A 94 -9.77 11.51 -16.81
C LEU A 94 -10.24 11.72 -18.25
N ASP A 95 -10.72 10.67 -18.92
CA ASP A 95 -11.27 10.75 -20.27
C ASP A 95 -12.50 11.67 -20.33
N ARG A 96 -13.41 11.56 -19.35
CA ARG A 96 -14.59 12.44 -19.25
C ARG A 96 -14.21 13.89 -18.99
N LEU A 97 -13.19 14.13 -18.18
CA LEU A 97 -12.67 15.48 -17.94
C LEU A 97 -12.04 16.07 -19.21
N GLU A 98 -11.33 15.27 -19.99
CA GLU A 98 -10.75 15.71 -21.27
C GLU A 98 -11.86 16.01 -22.30
N GLU A 99 -12.89 15.17 -22.40
CA GLU A 99 -14.05 15.46 -23.25
C GLU A 99 -14.77 16.76 -22.87
N LEU A 100 -14.86 17.04 -21.57
CA LEU A 100 -15.43 18.29 -21.07
C LEU A 100 -14.53 19.47 -21.42
N ARG A 101 -13.22 19.33 -21.24
CA ARG A 101 -12.21 20.33 -21.62
C ARG A 101 -12.30 20.68 -23.11
N VAL A 102 -12.41 19.68 -23.99
CA VAL A 102 -12.58 19.89 -25.43
C VAL A 102 -13.84 20.71 -25.71
N GLY A 103 -14.98 20.38 -25.08
CA GLY A 103 -16.21 21.17 -25.21
C GLY A 103 -16.03 22.62 -24.76
N LEU A 104 -15.40 22.82 -23.61
CA LEU A 104 -15.10 24.15 -23.08
C LEU A 104 -14.22 24.98 -24.02
N LEU A 105 -13.20 24.35 -24.64
CA LEU A 105 -12.34 25.00 -25.64
C LEU A 105 -13.12 25.40 -26.91
N LEU A 106 -14.15 24.63 -27.25
CA LEU A 106 -15.08 24.96 -28.34
C LEU A 106 -16.15 26.00 -27.93
N GLY A 107 -16.12 26.47 -26.68
CA GLY A 107 -17.00 27.52 -26.16
C GLY A 107 -18.37 27.04 -25.71
N HIS A 108 -18.57 25.73 -25.49
CA HIS A 108 -19.82 25.20 -24.95
C HIS A 108 -19.60 24.26 -23.77
N VAL A 109 -20.54 24.25 -22.81
CA VAL A 109 -20.51 23.28 -21.69
C VAL A 109 -21.48 22.15 -22.03
N PRO A 110 -21.01 20.93 -22.34
CA PRO A 110 -21.90 19.81 -22.65
C PRO A 110 -22.60 19.31 -21.37
N LYS A 111 -23.86 19.76 -21.15
CA LYS A 111 -24.66 19.42 -19.95
C LYS A 111 -24.73 17.92 -19.68
N ASP A 112 -24.95 17.10 -20.71
CA ASP A 112 -25.04 15.64 -20.59
C ASP A 112 -23.72 14.98 -20.15
N ARG A 113 -22.58 15.54 -20.57
CA ARG A 113 -21.26 15.04 -20.14
C ARG A 113 -20.97 15.45 -18.71
N LEU A 114 -21.33 16.67 -18.34
CA LEU A 114 -21.16 17.18 -16.98
C LEU A 114 -22.02 16.40 -15.97
N SER A 115 -23.28 16.08 -16.31
CA SER A 115 -24.14 15.23 -15.48
C SER A 115 -23.63 13.79 -15.41
N GLY A 116 -23.12 13.26 -16.53
CA GLY A 116 -22.46 11.97 -16.56
C GLY A 116 -21.23 11.90 -15.66
N LEU A 117 -20.40 12.95 -15.67
CA LEU A 117 -19.22 13.07 -14.80
C LEU A 117 -19.61 13.11 -13.32
N ALA A 118 -20.60 13.94 -12.94
CA ALA A 118 -21.05 14.04 -11.55
C ALA A 118 -21.53 12.69 -11.02
N ARG A 119 -22.33 11.95 -11.81
CA ARG A 119 -22.77 10.59 -11.42
C ARG A 119 -21.61 9.62 -11.24
N LEU A 120 -20.67 9.61 -12.19
CA LEU A 120 -19.54 8.68 -12.14
C LEU A 120 -18.61 8.97 -10.94
N VAL A 121 -18.34 10.24 -10.65
CA VAL A 121 -17.52 10.65 -9.51
C VAL A 121 -18.19 10.24 -8.19
N ARG A 122 -19.51 10.39 -8.08
CA ARG A 122 -20.28 9.98 -6.90
C ARG A 122 -20.21 8.48 -6.64
N GLU A 123 -20.38 7.66 -7.68
CA GLU A 123 -20.24 6.20 -7.59
C GLU A 123 -18.82 5.79 -7.14
N GLN A 124 -17.79 6.47 -7.65
CA GLN A 124 -16.40 6.14 -7.34
C GLN A 124 -15.97 6.60 -5.94
N ARG A 125 -16.58 7.65 -5.39
CA ARG A 125 -16.30 8.17 -4.06
C ARG A 125 -16.64 7.15 -2.96
N GLU A 126 -17.74 6.41 -3.12
CA GLU A 126 -18.19 5.41 -2.13
C GLU A 126 -17.18 4.25 -1.97
N ASP A 127 -16.41 3.96 -3.01
CA ASP A 127 -15.41 2.89 -3.05
C ASP A 127 -13.97 3.38 -2.71
N ALA A 128 -13.75 4.68 -2.55
CA ALA A 128 -12.42 5.26 -2.37
C ALA A 128 -11.89 5.05 -0.94
N GLN A 129 -10.76 4.34 -0.82
CA GLN A 129 -10.12 4.06 0.47
C GLN A 129 -9.08 5.13 0.88
N ASP A 130 -8.59 5.91 -0.07
CA ASP A 130 -7.62 6.99 0.16
C ASP A 130 -8.36 8.30 0.47
N PRO A 131 -8.15 8.91 1.66
CA PRO A 131 -8.76 10.18 2.03
C PRO A 131 -8.41 11.34 1.08
N GLN A 132 -7.22 11.37 0.49
CA GLN A 132 -6.82 12.43 -0.43
C GLN A 132 -7.57 12.31 -1.76
N LEU A 133 -7.73 11.08 -2.26
CA LEU A 133 -8.53 10.81 -3.44
C LEU A 133 -10.01 11.16 -3.21
N ALA A 134 -10.56 10.76 -2.06
CA ALA A 134 -11.94 11.09 -1.71
C ALA A 134 -12.19 12.60 -1.70
N ALA A 135 -11.29 13.38 -1.09
CA ALA A 135 -11.38 14.84 -1.07
C ALA A 135 -11.28 15.48 -2.47
N LEU A 136 -10.43 14.92 -3.36
CA LEU A 136 -10.35 15.37 -4.74
C LEU A 136 -11.63 15.07 -5.52
N LEU A 137 -12.20 13.88 -5.33
CA LEU A 137 -13.48 13.50 -5.93
C LEU A 137 -14.63 14.41 -5.43
N ASP A 138 -14.63 14.78 -4.16
CA ASP A 138 -15.58 15.76 -3.59
C ASP A 138 -15.47 17.13 -4.27
N GLU A 139 -14.25 17.64 -4.50
CA GLU A 139 -14.08 18.91 -5.21
C GLU A 139 -14.61 18.85 -6.64
N ILE A 140 -14.35 17.73 -7.35
CA ILE A 140 -14.81 17.52 -8.71
C ILE A 140 -16.35 17.47 -8.75
N GLU A 141 -16.98 16.70 -7.85
CA GLU A 141 -18.44 16.58 -7.73
C GLU A 141 -19.08 17.93 -7.43
N LEU A 142 -18.57 18.66 -6.42
CA LEU A 142 -19.08 19.97 -6.05
C LEU A 142 -19.03 20.96 -7.22
N ARG A 143 -17.90 21.00 -7.94
CA ARG A 143 -17.78 21.90 -9.10
C ARG A 143 -18.73 21.49 -10.22
N ALA A 144 -18.86 20.18 -10.50
CA ALA A 144 -19.77 19.70 -11.53
C ALA A 144 -21.23 20.05 -11.22
N GLU A 145 -21.67 19.87 -9.98
CA GLU A 145 -23.02 20.22 -9.53
C GLU A 145 -23.28 21.73 -9.59
N VAL A 146 -22.31 22.55 -9.20
CA VAL A 146 -22.41 24.01 -9.31
C VAL A 146 -22.55 24.44 -10.78
N GLU A 147 -21.77 23.87 -11.68
CA GLU A 147 -21.86 24.16 -13.11
C GLU A 147 -23.19 23.69 -13.71
N LEU A 148 -23.69 22.51 -13.32
CA LEU A 148 -25.04 22.06 -13.73
C LEU A 148 -26.12 23.04 -13.26
N ALA A 149 -26.06 23.47 -12.00
CA ALA A 149 -27.00 24.42 -11.45
C ALA A 149 -26.93 25.79 -12.14
N LYS A 150 -25.77 26.21 -12.65
CA LYS A 150 -25.64 27.43 -13.47
C LYS A 150 -26.37 27.28 -14.80
N LEU A 151 -26.24 26.13 -15.46
CA LEU A 151 -26.90 25.83 -16.73
C LEU A 151 -28.43 25.68 -16.60
N GLU A 152 -28.94 25.40 -15.40
CA GLU A 152 -30.39 25.31 -15.15
C GLU A 152 -31.06 26.66 -14.86
N ARG A 153 -30.26 27.67 -14.51
CA ARG A 153 -30.74 29.03 -14.21
C ARG A 153 -30.57 30.00 -15.38
N GLY A 154 -29.71 29.69 -16.35
CA GLY A 154 -29.46 30.50 -17.55
C GLY A 154 -30.31 30.04 -18.72
#